data_AF-A0A2M8GFT6-F1
#
_entry.id   AF-A0A2M8GFT6-F1
#
_cell.length_a   1.000
_cell.length_b   1.000
_cell.length_c   1.000
_cell.angle_alpha   90.00
_cell.angle_beta   90.00
_cell.angle_gamma   90.00
#
_symmetry.space_group_name_H-M   'P 1'
#
loop_
_entity.id
_entity.type
_entity.pdbx_description
1 polymer ?
#
loop_
_entity_poly.entity_id
_entity_poly.type
_entity_poly.pdbx_seq_one_letter_code
_entity_poly.pdbx_strand_id
1 'polypeptide(L)'
;NKKNISPVLAAFGVLFGIGVNFLFVIAIIRYLVLRRKYGMGAKLPEANLSGTLHEPPSELPPAMVEGLLKGGVNYSPSVFLATILSLVQRRIIKIKSEPKKTFFGKTGYEYSLVKAEKYGNEKLLDFEKDLLEFVFSGADEVSFKQIKKDVQSSPTISSKFFLKFKKNSYEELLTPVRVFGFKENLLEKVPKEYRKNGYLLFIIYFILQVVSIFFGFFPGIFNITLNLIIVCVIVKRFPFAEKRTQTGLKETAAWKAFNKWLKDYSVTKNYPVDSIILWEKYLVYGTLFGVSIKTLASLPVSFSAEEFNRLATTYYGVTIANMSDFSGSLSKSFSGMSSSFSNSFSGGYGSHGVGSSGGFSGGGGGGGGGGGGGGGAG
;
A
#
# COMPACT_ATOMS: atom_id res chain seq x y z
N ASN A 1 -57.90 7.53 -12.51
CA ASN A 1 -58.16 6.28 -13.27
C ASN A 1 -57.22 5.16 -12.85
N LYS A 2 -57.61 4.35 -11.86
CA LYS A 2 -56.96 3.05 -11.61
C LYS A 2 -57.35 2.14 -12.77
N LYS A 3 -56.45 1.92 -13.74
CA LYS A 3 -56.62 0.82 -14.70
C LYS A 3 -56.63 -0.47 -13.88
N ASN A 4 -57.75 -1.17 -13.84
CA ASN A 4 -57.84 -2.51 -13.27
C ASN A 4 -56.98 -3.43 -14.14
N ILE A 5 -55.71 -3.58 -13.78
CA ILE A 5 -54.82 -4.58 -14.35
C ILE A 5 -55.46 -5.93 -14.06
N SER A 6 -55.67 -6.76 -15.09
CA SER A 6 -56.26 -8.08 -14.87
C SER A 6 -55.36 -8.89 -13.92
N PRO A 7 -55.93 -9.71 -13.01
CA PRO A 7 -55.13 -10.51 -12.09
C PRO A 7 -54.13 -11.42 -12.82
N VAL A 8 -54.44 -11.82 -14.05
CA VAL A 8 -53.54 -12.56 -14.96
C VAL A 8 -52.32 -11.72 -15.35
N LEU A 9 -52.52 -10.46 -15.73
CA LEU A 9 -51.44 -9.56 -16.12
C LEU A 9 -50.55 -9.18 -14.92
N ALA A 10 -51.15 -9.07 -13.72
CA ALA A 10 -50.41 -8.88 -12.48
C ALA A 10 -49.55 -10.11 -12.13
N ALA A 11 -50.10 -11.33 -12.24
CA ALA A 11 -49.36 -12.57 -12.01
C ALA A 11 -48.20 -12.74 -13.01
N PHE A 12 -48.42 -12.40 -14.28
CA PHE A 12 -47.37 -12.43 -15.30
C PHE A 12 -46.23 -11.45 -14.97
N GLY A 13 -46.55 -10.24 -14.52
CA GLY A 13 -45.55 -9.25 -14.10
C GLY A 13 -44.69 -9.73 -12.92
N VAL A 14 -45.29 -10.42 -11.96
CA VAL A 14 -44.58 -11.00 -10.81
C VAL A 14 -43.63 -12.11 -11.27
N LEU A 15 -44.10 -13.06 -12.10
CA LEU A 15 -43.27 -14.13 -12.64
C LEU A 15 -42.13 -13.61 -13.51
N PHE A 16 -42.39 -12.58 -14.33
CA PHE A 16 -41.37 -11.92 -15.13
C PHE A 16 -40.31 -11.25 -14.26
N GLY A 17 -40.72 -10.53 -13.20
CA GLY A 17 -39.80 -9.93 -12.23
C GLY A 17 -38.93 -10.98 -11.51
N ILE A 18 -39.50 -12.12 -11.13
CA ILE A 18 -38.76 -13.25 -10.53
C ILE A 18 -37.73 -13.79 -11.53
N GLY A 19 -38.10 -13.99 -12.79
CA GLY A 19 -37.19 -14.46 -13.84
C GLY A 19 -36.01 -13.50 -14.08
N VAL A 20 -36.26 -12.19 -14.11
CA VAL A 20 -35.22 -11.16 -14.25
C VAL A 20 -34.26 -11.16 -13.05
N ASN A 21 -34.78 -11.29 -11.83
CA ASN A 21 -33.95 -11.41 -10.61
C ASN A 21 -33.12 -12.70 -10.61
N PHE A 22 -33.68 -13.81 -11.09
CA PHE A 22 -32.96 -15.07 -11.20
C PHE A 22 -31.76 -14.98 -12.17
N LEU A 23 -31.94 -14.33 -13.32
CA LEU A 23 -30.84 -14.05 -14.26
C LEU A 23 -29.75 -13.16 -13.64
N PHE A 24 -30.15 -12.18 -12.82
CA PHE A 24 -29.22 -11.34 -12.08
C PHE A 24 -28.39 -12.15 -11.06
N VAL A 25 -29.03 -13.03 -10.30
CA VAL A 25 -28.34 -13.94 -9.37
C VAL A 25 -27.36 -14.85 -10.12
N ILE A 26 -27.74 -15.39 -11.28
CA ILE A 26 -26.83 -16.19 -12.12
C ILE A 26 -25.62 -15.34 -12.57
N ALA A 27 -25.82 -14.08 -12.95
CA ALA A 27 -24.74 -13.19 -13.31
C ALA A 27 -23.77 -12.94 -12.13
N ILE A 28 -24.30 -12.76 -10.91
CA ILE A 28 -23.50 -12.64 -9.67
C ILE A 28 -22.73 -13.94 -9.39
N ILE A 29 -23.38 -15.10 -9.47
CA ILE A 29 -22.72 -16.40 -9.20
C ILE A 29 -21.59 -16.61 -10.21
N ARG A 30 -21.85 -16.39 -11.51
CA ARG A 30 -20.83 -16.45 -12.56
C ARG A 30 -19.68 -15.48 -12.28
N TYR A 31 -20.00 -14.26 -11.85
CA TYR A 31 -19.01 -13.27 -11.43
C TYR A 31 -18.14 -13.80 -10.27
N LEU A 32 -18.74 -14.36 -9.22
CA LEU A 32 -18.01 -14.89 -8.06
C LEU A 32 -17.11 -16.08 -8.45
N VAL A 33 -17.59 -16.95 -9.34
CA VAL A 33 -16.81 -18.08 -9.88
C VAL A 33 -15.61 -17.58 -10.70
N LEU A 34 -15.82 -16.59 -11.58
CA LEU A 34 -14.73 -15.99 -12.37
C LEU A 34 -13.73 -15.27 -11.46
N ARG A 35 -14.19 -14.55 -10.44
CA ARG A 35 -13.33 -13.93 -9.43
C ARG A 35 -12.50 -14.97 -8.68
N ARG A 36 -13.11 -16.09 -8.27
CA ARG A 36 -12.39 -17.17 -7.58
C ARG A 36 -11.35 -17.82 -8.51
N LYS A 37 -11.71 -18.12 -9.75
CA LYS A 37 -10.86 -18.84 -10.70
C LYS A 37 -9.73 -17.97 -11.30
N TYR A 38 -10.04 -16.73 -11.64
CA TYR A 38 -9.12 -15.83 -12.37
C TYR A 38 -8.65 -14.63 -11.54
N GLY A 39 -9.42 -14.17 -10.56
CA GLY A 39 -9.12 -13.01 -9.72
C GLY A 39 -8.37 -13.32 -8.42
N MET A 40 -8.32 -14.57 -7.97
CA MET A 40 -7.39 -14.95 -6.90
C MET A 40 -6.01 -15.09 -7.51
N GLY A 41 -5.08 -14.20 -7.10
CA GLY A 41 -3.67 -14.31 -7.44
C GLY A 41 -3.13 -15.69 -7.05
N ALA A 42 -2.08 -16.15 -7.74
CA ALA A 42 -1.43 -17.40 -7.37
C ALA A 42 -0.99 -17.36 -5.89
N LYS A 43 -1.06 -18.50 -5.20
CA LYS A 43 -0.53 -18.61 -3.84
C LYS A 43 0.96 -18.25 -3.87
N LEU A 44 1.40 -17.47 -2.90
CA LEU A 44 2.82 -17.13 -2.81
C LEU A 44 3.62 -18.40 -2.55
N PRO A 45 4.77 -18.59 -3.24
CA PRO A 45 5.69 -19.66 -2.90
C PRO A 45 6.27 -19.41 -1.50
N GLU A 46 6.82 -20.46 -0.89
CA GLU A 46 7.66 -20.29 0.29
C GLU A 46 8.96 -19.59 -0.09
N ALA A 47 9.41 -18.64 0.72
CA ALA A 47 10.66 -17.93 0.48
C ALA A 47 11.87 -18.85 0.67
N ASN A 48 11.83 -19.69 1.71
CA ASN A 48 12.80 -20.70 2.10
C ASN A 48 12.15 -21.65 3.13
N LEU A 49 12.88 -22.70 3.55
CA LEU A 49 12.41 -23.70 4.51
C LEU A 49 12.03 -23.11 5.88
N SER A 50 12.69 -22.03 6.32
CA SER A 50 12.40 -21.36 7.60
C SER A 50 11.24 -20.37 7.52
N GLY A 51 10.82 -19.95 6.32
CA GLY A 51 9.82 -18.91 6.11
C GLY A 51 10.25 -17.50 6.56
N THR A 52 11.54 -17.29 6.87
CA THR A 52 12.12 -16.03 7.35
C THR A 52 13.41 -15.70 6.62
N LEU A 53 13.63 -14.43 6.33
CA LEU A 53 14.84 -13.95 5.65
C LEU A 53 15.45 -12.82 6.46
N HIS A 54 16.77 -12.86 6.71
CA HIS A 54 17.45 -11.88 7.57
C HIS A 54 17.95 -10.66 6.79
N GLU A 55 18.12 -10.81 5.47
CA GLU A 55 18.57 -9.76 4.58
C GLU A 55 17.45 -9.39 3.60
N PRO A 56 17.40 -8.13 3.14
CA PRO A 56 16.53 -7.78 2.03
C PRO A 56 16.84 -8.65 0.81
N PRO A 57 15.83 -9.20 0.13
CA PRO A 57 16.05 -10.15 -0.97
C PRO A 57 16.64 -9.49 -2.22
N SER A 58 16.51 -8.17 -2.37
CA SER A 58 17.07 -7.43 -3.48
C SER A 58 17.29 -5.95 -3.13
N GLU A 59 17.99 -5.23 -4.00
CA GLU A 59 18.26 -3.78 -3.90
C GLU A 59 17.11 -2.94 -4.49
N LEU A 60 15.87 -3.45 -4.44
CA LEU A 60 14.71 -2.70 -4.93
C LEU A 60 14.45 -1.47 -4.05
N PRO A 61 14.25 -0.28 -4.65
CA PRO A 61 13.88 0.91 -3.89
C PRO A 61 12.60 0.71 -3.06
N PRO A 62 12.47 1.32 -1.87
CA PRO A 62 11.35 1.10 -0.97
C PRO A 62 9.97 1.30 -1.61
N ALA A 63 9.84 2.30 -2.50
CA ALA A 63 8.61 2.55 -3.25
C ALA A 63 8.21 1.39 -4.17
N MET A 64 9.17 0.74 -4.82
CA MET A 64 8.92 -0.45 -5.63
C MET A 64 8.58 -1.65 -4.77
N VAL A 65 9.25 -1.82 -3.63
CA VAL A 65 8.94 -2.90 -2.68
C VAL A 65 7.49 -2.79 -2.20
N GLU A 66 7.02 -1.58 -1.87
CA GLU A 66 5.62 -1.41 -1.48
C GLU A 66 4.65 -1.71 -2.62
N GLY A 67 4.93 -1.20 -3.83
CA GLY A 67 4.13 -1.50 -5.01
C GLY A 67 4.06 -2.99 -5.32
N LEU A 68 5.17 -3.71 -5.15
CA LEU A 68 5.25 -5.15 -5.29
C LEU A 68 4.39 -5.87 -4.23
N LEU A 69 4.49 -5.48 -2.97
CA LEU A 69 3.76 -6.10 -1.85
C LEU A 69 2.25 -5.84 -1.92
N LYS A 70 1.85 -4.61 -2.29
CA LYS A 70 0.44 -4.19 -2.41
C LYS A 70 -0.19 -4.64 -3.73
N GLY A 71 0.64 -4.82 -4.76
CA GLY A 71 0.19 -5.09 -6.13
C GLY A 71 -0.64 -3.98 -6.72
N GLY A 72 -0.12 -2.76 -6.62
CA GLY A 72 -0.73 -1.53 -7.11
C GLY A 72 -0.27 -0.31 -6.31
N VAL A 73 -0.76 0.87 -6.70
CA VAL A 73 -0.35 2.19 -6.18
C VAL A 73 -0.94 2.58 -4.82
N ASN A 74 -1.46 1.62 -4.05
CA ASN A 74 -2.07 1.84 -2.73
C ASN A 74 -1.00 1.88 -1.62
N TYR A 75 -0.12 2.87 -1.72
CA TYR A 75 1.05 3.02 -0.86
C TYR A 75 0.71 3.71 0.45
N SER A 76 1.49 3.43 1.49
CA SER A 76 1.42 4.11 2.77
C SER A 76 2.36 5.32 2.80
N PRO A 77 2.09 6.37 3.60
CA PRO A 77 2.96 7.56 3.63
C PRO A 77 4.40 7.27 4.08
N SER A 78 4.64 6.16 4.79
CA SER A 78 5.99 5.74 5.21
C SER A 78 6.92 5.47 4.03
N VAL A 79 6.38 5.16 2.85
CA VAL A 79 7.18 4.91 1.64
C VAL A 79 8.02 6.11 1.24
N PHE A 80 7.50 7.32 1.41
CA PHE A 80 8.20 8.56 1.08
C PHE A 80 9.43 8.71 1.98
N LEU A 81 9.23 8.44 3.28
CA LEU A 81 10.26 8.50 4.30
C LEU A 81 11.30 7.39 4.14
N ALA A 82 10.87 6.18 3.81
CA ALA A 82 11.76 5.06 3.51
C ALA A 82 12.62 5.35 2.27
N THR A 83 12.05 5.94 1.22
CA THR A 83 12.80 6.37 0.04
C THR A 83 13.82 7.45 0.38
N ILE A 84 13.49 8.44 1.23
CA ILE A 84 14.47 9.41 1.75
C ILE A 84 15.64 8.68 2.43
N LEU A 85 15.36 7.74 3.34
CA LEU A 85 16.42 6.97 4.01
C LEU A 85 17.25 6.13 3.02
N SER A 86 16.63 5.59 1.97
CA SER A 86 17.35 4.86 0.92
C SER A 86 18.31 5.75 0.16
N LEU A 87 17.93 7.01 -0.10
CA LEU A 87 18.82 8.01 -0.72
C LEU A 87 19.95 8.44 0.23
N VAL A 88 19.70 8.48 1.54
CA VAL A 88 20.75 8.69 2.57
C VAL A 88 21.74 7.54 2.61
N GLN A 89 21.25 6.30 2.60
CA GLN A 89 22.07 5.09 2.55
C GLN A 89 22.97 5.06 1.30
N ARG A 90 22.43 5.47 0.14
CA ARG A 90 23.19 5.55 -1.12
C ARG A 90 24.19 6.72 -1.17
N ARG A 91 24.13 7.65 -0.20
CA ARG A 91 24.96 8.87 -0.07
C ARG A 91 24.64 9.97 -1.08
N ILE A 92 23.40 10.01 -1.56
CA ILE A 92 22.90 11.06 -2.46
C ILE A 92 22.49 12.29 -1.65
N ILE A 93 21.91 12.07 -0.48
CA ILE A 93 21.57 13.12 0.50
C ILE A 93 22.05 12.69 1.89
N LYS A 94 22.04 13.61 2.84
CA LYS A 94 22.30 13.34 4.26
C LYS A 94 21.29 14.05 5.15
N ILE A 95 21.09 13.50 6.34
CA ILE A 95 20.30 14.14 7.39
C ILE A 95 21.26 14.94 8.26
N LYS A 96 21.05 16.25 8.33
CA LYS A 96 21.73 17.11 9.29
C LYS A 96 20.83 17.26 10.51
N SER A 97 21.43 17.21 11.69
CA SER A 97 20.72 17.36 12.97
C SER A 97 21.33 18.51 13.75
N GLU A 98 20.48 19.42 14.22
CA GLU A 98 20.90 20.56 15.04
C GLU A 98 20.24 20.47 16.42
N PRO A 99 21.01 20.52 17.52
CA PRO A 99 20.45 20.47 18.86
C PRO A 99 19.65 21.74 19.14
N LYS A 100 18.40 21.56 19.56
CA LYS A 100 17.52 22.62 20.01
C LYS A 100 17.33 22.53 21.51
N LYS A 101 17.61 23.62 22.23
CA LYS A 101 17.25 23.73 23.64
C LYS A 101 15.74 23.73 23.78
N THR A 102 15.17 22.73 24.45
CA THR A 102 13.78 22.80 24.91
C THR A 102 13.72 23.42 26.31
N PHE A 103 12.57 24.01 26.64
CA PHE A 103 12.34 24.81 27.86
C PHE A 103 12.63 24.04 29.18
N PHE A 104 12.73 22.71 29.13
CA PHE A 104 12.99 21.83 30.29
C PHE A 104 14.36 21.14 30.26
N GLY A 105 15.36 21.73 29.61
CA GLY A 105 16.75 21.23 29.63
C GLY A 105 17.01 19.95 28.81
N LYS A 106 16.00 19.37 28.18
CA LYS A 106 16.18 18.29 27.18
C LYS A 106 16.67 18.88 25.86
N THR A 107 17.67 18.26 25.26
CA THR A 107 18.08 18.54 23.87
C THR A 107 17.05 17.93 22.93
N GLY A 108 16.22 18.77 22.32
CA GLY A 108 15.49 18.38 21.12
C GLY A 108 16.44 18.42 19.91
N TYR A 109 15.99 17.87 18.77
CA TYR A 109 16.73 18.00 17.51
C TYR A 109 15.81 18.60 16.46
N GLU A 110 16.34 19.54 15.67
CA GLU A 110 15.78 19.91 14.38
C GLU A 110 16.55 19.20 13.27
N TYR A 111 15.83 18.81 12.22
CA TYR A 111 16.36 17.99 11.14
C TYR A 111 16.21 18.69 9.80
N SER A 112 17.23 18.58 8.97
CA SER A 112 17.22 19.01 7.58
C SER A 112 17.83 17.95 6.66
N LEU A 113 17.39 17.97 5.41
CA LEU A 113 18.00 17.21 4.33
C LEU A 113 18.99 18.12 3.60
N VAL A 114 20.18 17.59 3.35
CA VAL A 114 21.26 18.30 2.63
C VAL A 114 21.73 17.43 1.49
N LYS A 115 22.07 18.03 0.34
CA LYS A 115 22.72 17.33 -0.76
C LYS A 115 24.08 16.76 -0.30
N ALA A 116 24.39 15.54 -0.71
CA ALA A 116 25.65 14.86 -0.36
C ALA A 116 26.54 14.65 -1.59
N GLU A 117 27.68 14.00 -1.41
CA GLU A 117 28.73 13.89 -2.43
C GLU A 117 28.30 13.20 -3.73
N LYS A 118 27.32 12.28 -3.66
CA LYS A 118 26.81 11.61 -4.86
C LYS A 118 25.62 12.32 -5.50
N TYR A 119 25.17 13.45 -4.95
CA TYR A 119 24.08 14.22 -5.54
C TYR A 119 24.44 14.68 -6.95
N GLY A 120 23.64 14.33 -7.94
CA GLY A 120 23.89 14.64 -9.36
C GLY A 120 24.89 13.71 -10.07
N ASN A 121 25.65 12.89 -9.33
CA ASN A 121 26.67 12.00 -9.88
C ASN A 121 26.23 10.52 -9.96
N GLU A 122 25.15 10.16 -9.27
CA GLU A 122 24.59 8.81 -9.29
C GLU A 122 23.37 8.69 -10.21
N LYS A 123 23.21 7.55 -10.87
CA LYS A 123 22.02 7.28 -11.68
C LYS A 123 20.80 7.10 -10.77
N LEU A 124 19.89 8.07 -10.85
CA LEU A 124 18.61 8.05 -10.16
C LEU A 124 17.49 7.56 -11.06
N LEU A 125 16.50 6.92 -10.44
CA LEU A 125 15.25 6.58 -11.09
C LEU A 125 14.36 7.82 -11.17
N ASP A 126 13.46 7.87 -12.14
CA ASP A 126 12.72 9.11 -12.42
C ASP A 126 11.83 9.54 -11.25
N PHE A 127 11.22 8.61 -10.53
CA PHE A 127 10.47 8.94 -9.31
C PHE A 127 11.36 9.40 -8.14
N GLU A 128 12.64 9.02 -8.10
CA GLU A 128 13.60 9.50 -7.11
C GLU A 128 14.02 10.93 -7.43
N LYS A 129 14.22 11.25 -8.72
CA LYS A 129 14.45 12.63 -9.19
C LYS A 129 13.26 13.52 -8.87
N ASP A 130 12.04 13.07 -9.19
CA ASP A 130 10.80 13.77 -8.85
C ASP A 130 10.73 14.05 -7.33
N LEU A 131 11.12 13.08 -6.49
CA LEU A 131 11.14 13.26 -5.03
C LEU A 131 12.15 14.31 -4.59
N LEU A 132 13.38 14.27 -5.12
CA LEU A 132 14.41 15.24 -4.78
C LEU A 132 14.04 16.64 -5.24
N GLU A 133 13.46 16.78 -6.44
CA GLU A 133 12.96 18.06 -6.95
C GLU A 133 11.84 18.60 -6.05
N PHE A 134 10.88 17.76 -5.67
CA PHE A 134 9.79 18.15 -4.76
C PHE A 134 10.31 18.61 -3.39
N VAL A 135 11.30 17.90 -2.84
CA VAL A 135 11.85 18.19 -1.51
C VAL A 135 12.74 19.43 -1.51
N PHE A 136 13.67 19.52 -2.46
CA PHE A 136 14.67 20.59 -2.46
C PHE A 136 14.19 21.85 -3.17
N SER A 137 13.34 21.74 -4.20
CA SER A 137 12.88 22.88 -5.00
C SER A 137 14.04 23.83 -5.41
N GLY A 138 15.20 23.26 -5.74
CA GLY A 138 16.44 23.99 -6.08
C GLY A 138 17.35 24.36 -4.89
N ALA A 139 16.85 24.37 -3.65
CA ALA A 139 17.66 24.65 -2.46
C ALA A 139 18.73 23.57 -2.20
N ASP A 140 19.76 23.90 -1.42
CA ASP A 140 20.81 22.95 -1.01
C ASP A 140 20.53 22.25 0.32
N GLU A 141 19.73 22.89 1.18
CA GLU A 141 19.30 22.39 2.49
C GLU A 141 17.82 22.70 2.72
N VAL A 142 17.04 21.70 3.15
CA VAL A 142 15.61 21.87 3.47
C VAL A 142 15.26 21.21 4.80
N SER A 143 14.70 21.97 5.72
CA SER A 143 14.28 21.45 7.03
C SER A 143 13.02 20.57 6.93
N PHE A 144 12.89 19.57 7.80
CA PHE A 144 11.68 18.74 7.86
C PHE A 144 10.42 19.54 8.18
N LYS A 145 10.59 20.62 8.96
CA LYS A 145 9.52 21.57 9.25
C LYS A 145 9.04 22.28 7.98
N GLN A 146 9.97 22.64 7.09
CA GLN A 146 9.67 23.23 5.80
C GLN A 146 8.94 22.24 4.90
N ILE A 147 9.45 21.02 4.73
CA ILE A 147 8.78 19.95 3.95
C ILE A 147 7.35 19.72 4.45
N LYS A 148 7.19 19.63 5.78
CA LYS A 148 5.87 19.49 6.40
C LYS A 148 4.95 20.67 6.06
N LYS A 149 5.46 21.91 6.18
CA LYS A 149 4.71 23.12 5.87
C LYS A 149 4.28 23.16 4.41
N ASP A 150 5.19 22.85 3.48
CA ASP A 150 4.92 22.88 2.03
C ASP A 150 3.83 21.89 1.64
N VAL A 151 3.86 20.68 2.21
CA VAL A 151 2.80 19.70 1.99
C VAL A 151 1.45 20.19 2.50
N GLN A 152 1.44 20.84 3.67
CA GLN A 152 0.22 21.35 4.30
C GLN A 152 -0.34 22.59 3.60
N SER A 153 0.53 23.51 3.14
CA SER A 153 0.11 24.75 2.47
C SER A 153 -0.30 24.54 1.02
N SER A 154 0.12 23.45 0.39
CA SER A 154 -0.18 23.16 -1.02
C SER A 154 -0.70 21.73 -1.21
N PRO A 155 -1.89 21.40 -0.66
CA PRO A 155 -2.43 20.04 -0.67
C PRO A 155 -2.67 19.50 -2.08
N THR A 156 -3.10 20.33 -3.02
CA THR A 156 -3.35 19.95 -4.42
C THR A 156 -2.05 19.60 -5.15
N ILE A 157 -1.00 20.42 -5.01
CA ILE A 157 0.31 20.17 -5.62
C ILE A 157 0.90 18.89 -5.02
N SER A 158 0.88 18.77 -3.69
CA SER A 158 1.39 17.62 -2.97
C SER A 158 0.65 16.33 -3.32
N SER A 159 -0.68 16.38 -3.45
CA SER A 159 -1.48 15.24 -3.89
C SER A 159 -1.12 14.82 -5.31
N LYS A 160 -0.94 15.78 -6.25
CA LYS A 160 -0.51 15.48 -7.61
C LYS A 160 0.90 14.85 -7.62
N PHE A 161 1.81 15.39 -6.83
CA PHE A 161 3.15 14.83 -6.64
C PHE A 161 3.10 13.39 -6.12
N PHE A 162 2.39 13.13 -5.01
CA PHE A 162 2.32 11.77 -4.45
C PHE A 162 1.63 10.78 -5.41
N LEU A 163 0.61 11.21 -6.15
CA LEU A 163 0.01 10.36 -7.20
C LEU A 163 1.01 10.02 -8.31
N LYS A 164 1.76 11.03 -8.81
CA LYS A 164 2.82 10.84 -9.81
C LYS A 164 3.92 9.92 -9.27
N PHE A 165 4.41 10.17 -8.06
CA PHE A 165 5.45 9.37 -7.39
C PHE A 165 5.06 7.89 -7.26
N LYS A 166 3.83 7.61 -6.77
CA LYS A 166 3.32 6.23 -6.64
C LYS A 166 3.17 5.56 -8.00
N LYS A 167 2.65 6.28 -8.99
CA LYS A 167 2.49 5.78 -10.35
C LYS A 167 3.84 5.46 -11.00
N ASN A 168 4.76 6.41 -11.02
CA ASN A 168 6.07 6.27 -11.66
C ASN A 168 6.91 5.16 -11.02
N SER A 169 6.91 5.06 -9.68
CA SER A 169 7.60 3.95 -8.99
C SER A 169 6.98 2.58 -9.29
N TYR A 170 5.65 2.51 -9.46
CA TYR A 170 4.97 1.29 -9.88
C TYR A 170 5.28 0.93 -11.33
N GLU A 171 5.23 1.89 -12.26
CA GLU A 171 5.55 1.68 -13.67
C GLU A 171 7.01 1.23 -13.86
N GLU A 172 7.96 1.80 -13.10
CA GLU A 172 9.36 1.39 -13.11
C GLU A 172 9.54 -0.07 -12.65
N LEU A 173 8.75 -0.54 -11.68
CA LEU A 173 8.72 -1.95 -11.25
C LEU A 173 8.23 -2.89 -12.38
N LEU A 174 7.37 -2.41 -13.28
CA LEU A 174 6.82 -3.16 -14.40
C LEU A 174 7.76 -3.22 -15.62
N THR A 175 8.83 -2.42 -15.65
CA THR A 175 9.73 -2.36 -16.80
C THR A 175 10.35 -3.73 -17.13
N PRO A 176 10.60 -4.04 -18.42
CA PRO A 176 11.13 -5.34 -18.86
C PRO A 176 12.48 -5.73 -18.24
N VAL A 177 13.23 -4.76 -17.72
CA VAL A 177 14.53 -5.00 -17.08
C VAL A 177 14.35 -5.60 -15.68
N ARG A 178 13.24 -5.29 -14.98
CA ARG A 178 13.04 -5.67 -13.57
C ARG A 178 12.07 -6.84 -13.39
N VAL A 179 11.08 -7.04 -14.27
CA VAL A 179 10.13 -8.19 -14.33
C VAL A 179 9.65 -8.74 -12.96
N PHE A 180 9.55 -7.91 -11.93
CA PHE A 180 8.88 -8.24 -10.67
C PHE A 180 7.38 -7.91 -10.72
N GLY A 181 6.94 -7.34 -11.85
CA GLY A 181 5.60 -6.86 -12.09
C GLY A 181 4.56 -7.96 -12.33
N PHE A 182 3.56 -7.59 -13.11
CA PHE A 182 2.37 -8.38 -13.31
C PHE A 182 2.28 -8.86 -14.75
N LYS A 183 1.82 -10.11 -14.96
CA LYS A 183 1.58 -10.60 -16.32
C LYS A 183 0.57 -9.70 -17.00
N GLU A 184 0.92 -9.28 -18.23
CA GLU A 184 0.05 -8.56 -19.15
C GLU A 184 -1.38 -9.08 -19.07
N ASN A 185 -2.29 -8.13 -18.86
CA ASN A 185 -3.73 -8.20 -19.07
C ASN A 185 -4.33 -9.60 -18.95
N LEU A 186 -4.81 -9.94 -17.73
CA LEU A 186 -5.74 -11.06 -17.55
C LEU A 186 -6.96 -11.00 -18.48
N LEU A 187 -7.29 -9.82 -19.03
CA LEU A 187 -8.28 -9.64 -20.08
C LEU A 187 -8.03 -10.51 -21.32
N GLU A 188 -6.78 -10.86 -21.63
CA GLU A 188 -6.46 -11.76 -22.75
C GLU A 188 -6.60 -13.24 -22.40
N LYS A 189 -6.52 -13.60 -21.11
CA LYS A 189 -6.65 -15.00 -20.65
C LYS A 189 -8.07 -15.40 -20.26
N VAL A 190 -8.98 -14.45 -20.09
CA VAL A 190 -10.41 -14.75 -20.08
C VAL A 190 -10.77 -15.08 -21.54
N PRO A 191 -11.26 -16.30 -21.85
CA PRO A 191 -11.58 -16.63 -23.23
C PRO A 191 -12.56 -15.59 -23.78
N LYS A 192 -12.33 -15.09 -25.00
CA LYS A 192 -13.10 -13.98 -25.60
C LYS A 192 -14.62 -14.23 -25.54
N GLU A 193 -15.02 -15.49 -25.56
CA GLU A 193 -16.38 -15.99 -25.38
C GLU A 193 -17.00 -15.60 -24.04
N TYR A 194 -16.27 -15.69 -22.92
CA TYR A 194 -16.78 -15.31 -21.59
C TYR A 194 -16.98 -13.80 -21.48
N ARG A 195 -16.11 -13.01 -22.12
CA ARG A 195 -16.23 -11.55 -22.19
C ARG A 195 -17.47 -11.16 -23.01
N LYS A 196 -17.61 -11.73 -24.22
CA LYS A 196 -18.75 -11.49 -25.11
C LYS A 196 -20.07 -11.89 -24.44
N ASN A 197 -20.12 -13.06 -23.79
CA ASN A 197 -21.32 -13.57 -23.13
C ASN A 197 -21.70 -12.75 -21.88
N GLY A 198 -20.73 -12.21 -21.14
CA GLY A 198 -20.99 -11.31 -20.01
C GLY A 198 -21.61 -9.98 -20.45
N TYR A 199 -21.05 -9.34 -21.48
CA TYR A 199 -21.62 -8.12 -22.07
C TYR A 199 -23.00 -8.39 -22.68
N LEU A 200 -23.17 -9.51 -23.38
CA LEU A 200 -24.45 -9.91 -23.96
C LEU A 200 -25.53 -10.07 -22.87
N LEU A 201 -25.22 -10.76 -21.76
CA LEU A 201 -26.14 -10.93 -20.64
C LEU A 201 -26.49 -9.61 -19.96
N PHE A 202 -25.53 -8.69 -19.84
CA PHE A 202 -25.78 -7.35 -19.32
C PHE A 202 -26.70 -6.54 -20.23
N ILE A 203 -26.48 -6.58 -21.55
CA ILE A 203 -27.33 -5.91 -22.55
C ILE A 203 -28.75 -6.51 -22.53
N ILE A 204 -28.86 -7.84 -22.49
CA ILE A 204 -30.16 -8.54 -22.38
C ILE A 204 -30.88 -8.12 -21.10
N TYR A 205 -30.20 -8.10 -19.96
CA TYR A 205 -30.77 -7.64 -18.69
C TYR A 205 -31.24 -6.19 -18.78
N PHE A 206 -30.43 -5.29 -19.35
CA PHE A 206 -30.79 -3.88 -19.54
C PHE A 206 -32.03 -3.72 -20.42
N ILE A 207 -32.11 -4.46 -21.54
CA ILE A 207 -33.26 -4.44 -22.46
C ILE A 207 -34.54 -4.95 -21.74
N LEU A 208 -34.46 -6.08 -21.02
CA LEU A 208 -35.60 -6.63 -20.28
C LEU A 208 -36.13 -5.64 -19.22
N GLN A 209 -35.24 -4.83 -18.63
CA GLN A 209 -35.62 -3.79 -17.68
C GLN A 209 -36.30 -2.59 -18.36
N VAL A 210 -35.80 -2.14 -19.51
CA VAL A 210 -36.46 -1.07 -20.31
C VAL A 210 -37.85 -1.52 -20.76
N VAL A 211 -37.99 -2.77 -21.20
CA VAL A 211 -39.28 -3.36 -21.56
C VAL A 211 -40.23 -3.39 -20.36
N SER A 212 -39.75 -3.75 -19.17
CA SER A 212 -40.56 -3.76 -17.94
C SER A 212 -41.18 -2.40 -17.60
N ILE A 213 -40.44 -1.32 -17.84
CA ILE A 213 -40.90 0.06 -17.62
C ILE A 213 -42.04 0.40 -18.58
N PHE A 214 -41.89 0.05 -19.87
CA PHE A 214 -42.90 0.30 -20.90
C PHE A 214 -44.25 -0.35 -20.58
N PHE A 215 -44.24 -1.51 -19.92
CA PHE A 215 -45.46 -2.24 -19.54
C PHE A 215 -46.00 -1.88 -18.14
N GLY A 216 -45.39 -0.91 -17.43
CA GLY A 216 -45.96 -0.34 -16.21
C GLY A 216 -45.90 -1.23 -14.96
N PHE A 217 -44.97 -2.18 -14.90
CA PHE A 217 -44.77 -3.04 -13.72
C PHE A 217 -44.16 -2.23 -12.57
N PHE A 218 -45.01 -1.77 -11.65
CA PHE A 218 -44.69 -0.73 -10.66
C PHE A 218 -43.74 -1.08 -9.47
N PRO A 219 -43.16 -2.29 -9.30
CA PRO A 219 -41.95 -2.45 -8.48
C PRO A 219 -40.65 -2.35 -9.30
N GLY A 220 -40.71 -2.15 -10.62
CA GLY A 220 -39.58 -2.22 -11.53
C GLY A 220 -38.53 -1.12 -11.33
N ILE A 221 -38.95 0.13 -11.12
CA ILE A 221 -38.01 1.28 -11.07
C ILE A 221 -37.06 1.19 -9.85
N PHE A 222 -37.57 0.84 -8.67
CA PHE A 222 -36.75 0.71 -7.45
C PHE A 222 -35.77 -0.49 -7.55
N ASN A 223 -36.22 -1.61 -8.15
CA ASN A 223 -35.36 -2.75 -8.42
C ASN A 223 -34.24 -2.43 -9.41
N ILE A 224 -34.53 -1.64 -10.45
CA ILE A 224 -33.55 -1.27 -11.48
C ILE A 224 -32.43 -0.42 -10.89
N THR A 225 -32.75 0.59 -10.10
CA THR A 225 -31.73 1.46 -9.48
C THR A 225 -30.85 0.67 -8.52
N LEU A 226 -31.42 -0.20 -7.68
CA LEU A 226 -30.65 -1.04 -6.76
C LEU A 226 -29.72 -2.01 -7.50
N ASN A 227 -30.22 -2.69 -8.54
CA ASN A 227 -29.42 -3.63 -9.33
C ASN A 227 -28.32 -2.92 -10.14
N LEU A 228 -28.60 -1.76 -10.75
CA LEU A 228 -27.59 -0.97 -11.46
C LEU A 228 -26.50 -0.47 -10.51
N ILE A 229 -26.87 -0.04 -9.30
CA ILE A 229 -25.90 0.32 -8.26
C ILE A 229 -25.04 -0.90 -7.90
N ILE A 230 -25.64 -2.08 -7.70
CA ILE A 230 -24.91 -3.31 -7.39
C ILE A 230 -23.95 -3.68 -8.54
N VAL A 231 -24.38 -3.61 -9.80
CA VAL A 231 -23.50 -3.87 -10.96
C VAL A 231 -22.37 -2.84 -11.03
N CYS A 232 -22.66 -1.56 -10.89
CA CYS A 232 -21.65 -0.50 -10.89
C CYS A 232 -20.63 -0.69 -9.75
N VAL A 233 -21.08 -1.10 -8.57
CA VAL A 233 -20.21 -1.43 -7.43
C VAL A 233 -19.38 -2.68 -7.74
N ILE A 234 -19.96 -3.73 -8.31
CA ILE A 234 -19.30 -5.00 -8.67
C ILE A 234 -18.24 -4.78 -9.76
N VAL A 235 -18.54 -3.98 -10.78
CA VAL A 235 -17.63 -3.63 -11.88
C VAL A 235 -16.49 -2.74 -11.39
N LYS A 236 -16.77 -1.71 -10.58
CA LYS A 236 -15.72 -0.89 -9.94
C LYS A 236 -14.85 -1.68 -8.96
N ARG A 237 -15.42 -2.70 -8.31
CA ARG A 237 -14.72 -3.63 -7.40
C ARG A 237 -14.13 -4.84 -8.12
N PHE A 238 -14.01 -4.79 -9.44
CA PHE A 238 -13.27 -5.77 -10.23
C PHE A 238 -11.86 -5.26 -10.52
N PRO A 239 -10.91 -5.26 -9.56
CA PRO A 239 -9.55 -5.39 -9.98
C PRO A 239 -9.48 -6.78 -10.60
N PHE A 240 -9.27 -6.87 -11.91
CA PHE A 240 -8.50 -7.99 -12.41
C PHE A 240 -7.21 -7.95 -11.59
N ALA A 241 -7.16 -8.72 -10.51
CA ALA A 241 -6.04 -8.71 -9.60
C ALA A 241 -4.86 -9.10 -10.45
N GLU A 242 -4.02 -8.11 -10.75
CA GLU A 242 -2.90 -8.31 -11.62
C GLU A 242 -2.15 -9.53 -11.07
N LYS A 243 -1.95 -10.57 -11.91
CA LYS A 243 -1.25 -11.78 -11.45
C LYS A 243 0.24 -11.49 -11.54
N ARG A 244 0.91 -11.42 -10.39
CA ARG A 244 2.37 -11.27 -10.33
C ARG A 244 3.03 -12.31 -11.25
N THR A 245 4.11 -11.92 -11.92
CA THR A 245 4.99 -12.85 -12.63
C THR A 245 5.52 -13.90 -11.66
N GLN A 246 6.06 -15.02 -12.15
CA GLN A 246 6.64 -16.04 -11.25
C GLN A 246 7.80 -15.47 -10.42
N THR A 247 8.62 -14.60 -11.03
CA THR A 247 9.65 -13.80 -10.36
C THR A 247 9.03 -12.84 -9.34
N GLY A 248 8.00 -12.09 -9.69
CA GLY A 248 7.29 -11.20 -8.78
C GLY A 248 6.65 -11.93 -7.58
N LEU A 249 6.16 -13.16 -7.75
CA LEU A 249 5.63 -14.00 -6.66
C LEU A 249 6.73 -14.42 -5.68
N LYS A 250 7.88 -14.90 -6.19
CA LYS A 250 9.04 -15.26 -5.38
C LYS A 250 9.58 -14.06 -4.61
N GLU A 251 9.76 -12.94 -5.30
CA GLU A 251 10.24 -11.68 -4.72
C GLU A 251 9.29 -11.18 -3.64
N THR A 252 7.98 -11.18 -3.90
CA THR A 252 6.96 -10.81 -2.91
C THR A 252 7.00 -11.73 -1.69
N ALA A 253 7.17 -13.04 -1.87
CA ALA A 253 7.29 -13.98 -0.78
C ALA A 253 8.53 -13.70 0.08
N ALA A 254 9.67 -13.44 -0.55
CA ALA A 254 10.92 -13.12 0.12
C ALA A 254 10.83 -11.79 0.90
N TRP A 255 10.24 -10.74 0.32
CA TRP A 255 10.00 -9.48 1.04
C TRP A 255 9.05 -9.63 2.22
N LYS A 256 8.03 -10.51 2.11
CA LYS A 256 7.16 -10.81 3.25
C LYS A 256 7.88 -11.59 4.36
N ALA A 257 8.74 -12.54 3.99
CA ALA A 257 9.57 -13.28 4.94
C ALA A 257 10.54 -12.34 5.67
N PHE A 258 11.18 -11.42 4.93
CA PHE A 258 12.05 -10.39 5.49
C PHE A 258 11.29 -9.42 6.41
N ASN A 259 10.13 -8.93 5.99
CA ASN A 259 9.27 -8.06 6.82
C ASN A 259 8.87 -8.74 8.14
N LYS A 260 8.42 -10.00 8.06
CA LYS A 260 8.07 -10.79 9.25
C LYS A 260 9.27 -10.91 10.19
N TRP A 261 10.40 -11.37 9.67
CA TRP A 261 11.62 -11.53 10.44
C TRP A 261 12.08 -10.21 11.07
N LEU A 262 12.11 -9.10 10.32
CA LEU A 262 12.59 -7.81 10.81
C LEU A 262 11.69 -7.27 11.93
N LYS A 263 10.37 -7.47 11.84
CA LYS A 263 9.43 -7.11 12.91
C LYS A 263 9.68 -7.92 14.18
N ASP A 264 9.82 -9.23 14.06
CA ASP A 264 10.08 -10.12 15.19
C ASP A 264 11.46 -9.81 15.83
N TYR A 265 12.47 -9.59 14.99
CA TYR A 265 13.82 -9.22 15.41
C TYR A 265 13.88 -7.85 16.09
N SER A 266 13.09 -6.87 15.62
CA SER A 266 13.04 -5.53 16.24
C SER A 266 12.58 -5.54 17.71
N VAL A 267 11.86 -6.59 18.11
CA VAL A 267 11.39 -6.79 19.48
C VAL A 267 12.37 -7.68 20.26
N THR A 268 12.76 -8.81 19.68
CA THR A 268 13.55 -9.84 20.36
C THR A 268 15.04 -9.49 20.49
N LYS A 269 15.62 -8.84 19.46
CA LYS A 269 17.02 -8.39 19.44
C LYS A 269 18.04 -9.48 19.77
N ASN A 270 17.76 -10.70 19.35
CA ASN A 270 18.47 -11.90 19.79
C ASN A 270 19.96 -11.98 19.42
N TYR A 271 20.42 -11.19 18.45
CA TYR A 271 21.81 -11.16 17.99
C TYR A 271 22.17 -9.76 17.49
N PRO A 272 23.45 -9.35 17.56
CA PRO A 272 23.91 -8.08 17.01
C PRO A 272 23.88 -8.05 15.47
N VAL A 273 23.77 -6.85 14.91
CA VAL A 273 23.90 -6.61 13.47
C VAL A 273 25.37 -6.48 13.11
N ASP A 274 25.83 -7.34 12.20
CA ASP A 274 27.25 -7.50 11.88
C ASP A 274 27.83 -6.49 10.89
N SER A 275 26.98 -5.76 10.17
CA SER A 275 27.47 -4.75 9.23
C SER A 275 26.66 -3.46 9.26
N ILE A 276 27.35 -2.35 9.05
CA ILE A 276 26.74 -1.02 8.92
C ILE A 276 25.75 -0.98 7.74
N ILE A 277 26.11 -1.63 6.62
CA ILE A 277 25.25 -1.69 5.42
C ILE A 277 23.93 -2.36 5.77
N LEU A 278 23.96 -3.47 6.51
CA LEU A 278 22.76 -4.19 6.93
C LEU A 278 21.93 -3.38 7.92
N TRP A 279 22.57 -2.69 8.87
CA TRP A 279 21.90 -1.78 9.79
C TRP A 279 21.16 -0.65 9.05
N GLU A 280 21.78 -0.02 8.05
CA GLU A 280 21.12 0.98 7.21
C GLU A 280 19.97 0.40 6.39
N LYS A 281 20.13 -0.81 5.83
CA LYS A 281 19.04 -1.54 5.15
C LYS A 281 17.86 -1.76 6.10
N TYR A 282 18.11 -2.10 7.37
CA TYR A 282 17.07 -2.26 8.38
C TYR A 282 16.36 -0.95 8.69
N LEU A 283 17.07 0.18 8.77
CA LEU A 283 16.44 1.50 8.90
C LEU A 283 15.51 1.83 7.74
N VAL A 284 15.98 1.60 6.51
CA VAL A 284 15.23 1.88 5.28
C VAL A 284 13.96 1.04 5.19
N TYR A 285 14.10 -0.29 5.17
CA TYR A 285 12.98 -1.19 4.96
C TYR A 285 12.13 -1.39 6.23
N GLY A 286 12.72 -1.27 7.42
CA GLY A 286 11.97 -1.25 8.67
C GLY A 286 11.02 -0.06 8.74
N THR A 287 11.47 1.12 8.32
CA THR A 287 10.61 2.32 8.19
C THR A 287 9.49 2.07 7.20
N LEU A 288 9.78 1.45 6.04
CA LEU A 288 8.76 1.06 5.07
C LEU A 288 7.68 0.16 5.71
N PHE A 289 8.10 -0.84 6.50
CA PHE A 289 7.21 -1.81 7.12
C PHE A 289 6.51 -1.33 8.41
N GLY A 290 6.78 -0.08 8.81
CA GLY A 290 6.16 0.57 9.97
C GLY A 290 6.84 0.26 11.31
N VAL A 291 8.08 -0.24 11.29
CA VAL A 291 8.92 -0.33 12.50
C VAL A 291 9.49 1.06 12.78
N SER A 292 9.45 1.50 14.04
CA SER A 292 9.92 2.84 14.39
C SER A 292 11.45 2.96 14.22
N ILE A 293 11.92 4.12 13.75
CA ILE A 293 13.35 4.42 13.61
C ILE A 293 14.05 4.29 14.96
N LYS A 294 13.41 4.69 16.05
CA LYS A 294 13.94 4.52 17.41
C LYS A 294 14.23 3.05 17.70
N THR A 295 13.30 2.15 17.38
CA THR A 295 13.46 0.71 17.59
C THR A 295 14.63 0.16 16.78
N LEU A 296 14.69 0.51 15.49
CA LEU A 296 15.71 0.03 14.56
C LEU A 296 17.11 0.57 14.88
N ALA A 297 17.22 1.84 15.27
CA ALA A 297 18.47 2.45 15.69
C ALA A 297 18.97 1.88 17.04
N SER A 298 18.08 1.30 17.86
CA SER A 298 18.41 0.66 19.13
C SER A 298 18.68 -0.84 19.00
N LEU A 299 18.90 -1.34 17.77
CA LEU A 299 19.35 -2.73 17.55
C LEU A 299 20.80 -2.89 18.05
N PRO A 300 21.14 -4.03 18.66
CA PRO A 300 22.53 -4.31 19.02
C PRO A 300 23.40 -4.38 17.77
N VAL A 301 24.64 -3.90 17.84
CA VAL A 301 25.59 -3.85 16.73
C VAL A 301 26.94 -4.42 17.16
N SER A 302 27.64 -5.12 16.27
CA SER A 302 28.95 -5.75 16.54
C SER A 302 30.11 -5.09 15.78
N PHE A 303 29.84 -4.13 14.89
CA PHE A 303 30.85 -3.35 14.17
C PHE A 303 31.49 -2.24 15.03
N SER A 304 32.62 -1.70 14.57
CA SER A 304 33.44 -0.78 15.39
C SER A 304 32.71 0.52 15.72
N ALA A 305 32.90 1.00 16.95
CA ALA A 305 32.33 2.27 17.40
C ALA A 305 32.87 3.46 16.59
N GLU A 306 34.12 3.41 16.14
CA GLU A 306 34.72 4.47 15.33
C GLU A 306 34.04 4.58 13.95
N GLU A 307 33.89 3.47 13.24
CA GLU A 307 33.21 3.46 11.94
C GLU A 307 31.75 3.88 12.07
N PHE A 308 31.06 3.41 13.12
CA PHE A 308 29.70 3.82 13.37
C PHE A 308 29.58 5.30 13.69
N ASN A 309 30.51 5.86 14.47
CA ASN A 309 30.50 7.28 14.80
C ASN A 309 30.79 8.14 13.57
N ARG A 310 31.71 7.71 12.71
CA ARG A 310 32.01 8.37 11.44
C ARG A 310 30.79 8.39 10.52
N LEU A 311 30.11 7.25 10.38
CA LEU A 311 28.86 7.16 9.62
C LEU A 311 27.77 8.09 10.18
N ALA A 312 27.50 7.96 11.48
CA ALA A 312 26.46 8.72 12.18
C ALA A 312 26.72 10.23 12.08
N THR A 313 27.96 10.66 12.24
CA THR A 313 28.32 12.08 12.19
C THR A 313 28.19 12.62 10.76
N THR A 314 28.68 11.88 9.76
CA THR A 314 28.70 12.34 8.36
C THR A 314 27.32 12.36 7.71
N TYR A 315 26.51 11.32 7.92
CA TYR A 315 25.24 11.14 7.17
C TYR A 315 23.98 11.37 7.99
N TYR A 316 24.10 11.39 9.32
CA TYR A 316 22.98 11.64 10.24
C TYR A 316 23.21 12.85 11.16
N GLY A 317 24.39 13.48 11.10
CA GLY A 317 24.72 14.68 11.86
C GLY A 317 24.71 14.45 13.37
N VAL A 318 25.03 13.24 13.83
CA VAL A 318 24.92 12.85 15.24
C VAL A 318 26.09 11.97 15.67
N THR A 319 26.52 12.10 16.93
CA THR A 319 27.48 11.19 17.56
C THR A 319 26.79 10.01 18.23
N ILE A 320 27.50 8.89 18.43
CA ILE A 320 26.94 7.71 19.10
C ILE A 320 26.38 8.04 20.49
N ALA A 321 27.06 8.92 21.24
CA ALA A 321 26.63 9.35 22.58
C ALA A 321 25.21 9.95 22.59
N ASN A 322 24.79 10.56 21.47
CA ASN A 322 23.50 11.23 21.32
C ASN A 322 22.50 10.42 20.46
N MET A 323 22.86 9.19 20.05
CA MET A 323 22.07 8.38 19.12
C MET A 323 20.68 8.01 19.65
N SER A 324 20.53 7.81 20.95
CA SER A 324 19.25 7.45 21.58
C SER A 324 18.25 8.62 21.49
N ASP A 325 18.67 9.83 21.85
CA ASP A 325 17.84 11.04 21.78
C ASP A 325 17.57 11.44 20.32
N PHE A 326 18.58 11.35 19.47
CA PHE A 326 18.44 11.55 18.03
C PHE A 326 17.42 10.60 17.42
N SER A 327 17.56 9.28 17.62
CA SER A 327 16.65 8.30 17.01
C SER A 327 15.22 8.43 17.54
N GLY A 328 15.05 8.77 18.81
CA GLY A 328 13.76 9.08 19.42
C GLY A 328 13.10 10.32 18.82
N SER A 329 13.85 11.42 18.66
CA SER A 329 13.35 12.67 18.08
C SER A 329 13.11 12.56 16.56
N LEU A 330 13.96 11.83 15.86
CA LEU A 330 13.84 11.55 14.42
C LEU A 330 12.59 10.71 14.15
N SER A 331 12.37 9.66 14.95
CA SER A 331 11.17 8.84 14.87
C SER A 331 9.90 9.67 15.06
N LYS A 332 9.87 10.60 16.03
CA LYS A 332 8.74 11.51 16.23
C LYS A 332 8.51 12.44 15.04
N SER A 333 9.59 12.97 14.47
CA SER A 333 9.53 13.85 13.30
C SER A 333 8.99 13.12 12.07
N PHE A 334 9.47 11.89 11.82
CA PHE A 334 8.98 11.02 10.76
C PHE A 334 7.51 10.64 10.94
N SER A 335 7.10 10.22 12.15
CA SER A 335 5.70 9.95 12.45
C SER A 335 4.83 11.19 12.24
N GLY A 336 5.31 12.37 12.63
CA GLY A 336 4.63 13.65 12.42
C GLY A 336 4.51 14.07 10.96
N MET A 337 5.51 13.75 10.12
CA MET A 337 5.44 13.95 8.67
C MET A 337 4.46 12.97 8.03
N SER A 338 4.57 11.67 8.36
CA SER A 338 3.69 10.62 7.85
C SER A 338 2.20 10.93 8.12
N SER A 339 1.87 11.40 9.33
CA SER A 339 0.50 11.79 9.68
C SER A 339 0.06 13.04 8.90
N SER A 340 0.94 14.03 8.75
CA SER A 340 0.63 15.27 8.02
C SER A 340 0.44 15.02 6.52
N PHE A 341 1.15 14.06 5.94
CA PHE A 341 1.09 13.74 4.52
C PHE A 341 -0.11 12.85 4.16
N SER A 342 -0.73 12.20 5.14
CA SER A 342 -1.75 11.15 4.93
C SER A 342 -2.88 11.61 4.01
N ASN A 343 -3.38 12.85 4.16
CA ASN A 343 -4.46 13.39 3.33
C ASN A 343 -4.05 13.62 1.87
N SER A 344 -2.84 14.13 1.63
CA SER A 344 -2.30 14.31 0.28
C SER A 344 -1.91 12.97 -0.35
N PHE A 345 -1.50 11.99 0.46
CA PHE A 345 -1.13 10.65 -0.01
C PHE A 345 -2.34 9.83 -0.50
N SER A 346 -3.51 10.01 0.12
CA SER A 346 -4.75 9.30 -0.25
C SER A 346 -5.43 9.86 -1.50
N GLY A 347 -4.93 10.97 -2.06
CA GLY A 347 -5.53 11.60 -3.26
C GLY A 347 -6.89 12.27 -2.99
N GLY A 348 -7.24 12.48 -1.73
CA GLY A 348 -8.57 12.88 -1.28
C GLY A 348 -8.81 14.39 -1.30
N TYR A 349 -8.62 15.05 -2.45
CA TYR A 349 -9.12 16.41 -2.67
C TYR A 349 -9.80 16.48 -4.06
N GLY A 350 -10.90 15.76 -4.18
CA GLY A 350 -11.76 15.74 -5.36
C GLY A 350 -13.08 15.04 -5.06
N SER A 351 -14.18 15.80 -5.09
CA SER A 351 -15.58 15.44 -4.82
C SER A 351 -16.02 15.26 -3.36
N HIS A 352 -16.78 16.23 -2.88
CA HIS A 352 -17.77 16.04 -1.82
C HIS A 352 -18.83 15.03 -2.30
N GLY A 353 -19.22 14.12 -1.40
CA GLY A 353 -20.30 13.15 -1.61
C GLY A 353 -19.80 11.75 -1.96
N VAL A 354 -19.54 10.93 -0.93
CA VAL A 354 -20.31 9.72 -0.56
C VAL A 354 -19.47 8.97 0.51
N GLY A 355 -19.97 8.95 1.75
CA GLY A 355 -19.69 7.93 2.78
C GLY A 355 -18.24 7.50 2.99
N SER A 356 -17.52 8.23 3.84
CA SER A 356 -16.37 7.69 4.57
C SER A 356 -16.85 6.51 5.43
N SER A 357 -16.49 5.28 5.05
CA SER A 357 -16.70 4.10 5.89
C SER A 357 -15.40 3.80 6.61
N GLY A 358 -15.51 3.72 7.93
CA GLY A 358 -14.42 3.76 8.90
C GLY A 358 -13.37 2.67 8.69
N GLY A 359 -12.12 3.06 8.96
CA GLY A 359 -11.04 2.13 9.19
C GLY A 359 -11.28 1.37 10.49
N PHE A 360 -11.49 0.07 10.38
CA PHE A 360 -11.29 -0.86 11.49
C PHE A 360 -10.07 -1.73 11.17
N SER A 361 -9.03 -1.52 11.97
CA SER A 361 -7.95 -2.47 12.20
C SER A 361 -8.53 -3.66 12.98
N GLY A 362 -8.91 -4.73 12.29
CA GLY A 362 -9.23 -6.02 12.90
C GLY A 362 -8.01 -6.92 12.85
N GLY A 363 -7.31 -7.03 13.98
CA GLY A 363 -6.24 -7.99 14.22
C GLY A 363 -6.73 -9.44 14.14
N GLY A 364 -5.80 -10.34 13.81
CA GLY A 364 -6.06 -11.76 13.69
C GLY A 364 -6.35 -12.46 15.03
N GLY A 365 -6.95 -13.64 14.92
CA GLY A 365 -7.17 -14.57 16.01
C GLY A 365 -7.55 -15.93 15.45
N GLY A 366 -6.56 -16.67 14.97
CA GLY A 366 -6.69 -18.11 14.74
C GLY A 366 -6.28 -18.82 16.03
N GLY A 367 -7.24 -19.50 16.66
CA GLY A 367 -7.00 -20.37 17.81
C GLY A 367 -7.64 -21.72 17.56
N GLY A 368 -6.83 -22.70 17.18
CA GLY A 368 -7.16 -24.11 17.32
C GLY A 368 -6.66 -24.60 18.68
N GLY A 369 -7.44 -25.45 19.33
CA GLY A 369 -7.08 -26.14 20.56
C GLY A 369 -8.17 -27.13 20.93
N GLY A 370 -7.89 -28.41 20.72
CA GLY A 370 -8.72 -29.53 21.16
C GLY A 370 -8.32 -30.08 22.53
N GLY A 371 -9.14 -30.99 23.02
CA GLY A 371 -8.95 -31.79 24.25
C GLY A 371 -9.49 -31.08 25.49
N GLY A 372 -10.28 -31.67 26.38
CA GLY A 372 -10.66 -33.05 26.61
C GLY A 372 -10.83 -33.22 28.12
N GLY A 373 -11.91 -33.91 28.55
CA GLY A 373 -12.03 -34.49 29.89
C GLY A 373 -12.80 -33.67 30.94
N GLY A 374 -13.76 -34.32 31.59
CA GLY A 374 -14.29 -33.90 32.89
C GLY A 374 -15.81 -33.77 32.98
N GLY A 375 -16.55 -34.86 32.76
CA GLY A 375 -17.98 -34.93 33.07
C GLY A 375 -18.24 -36.16 33.95
N GLY A 376 -18.48 -35.93 35.24
CA GLY A 376 -18.81 -36.98 36.20
C GLY A 376 -18.78 -36.50 37.64
N ALA A 377 -19.82 -35.76 38.06
CA ALA A 377 -20.35 -35.68 39.43
C ALA A 377 -21.59 -34.77 39.42
N GLY A 378 -22.75 -35.29 39.82
CA GLY A 378 -24.01 -34.55 39.95
C GLY A 378 -25.19 -35.33 39.39
#